data_AF-A0A1V3XR46-F1
#
_entry.id   AF-A0A1V3XR46-F1
#
_cell.length_a   1.000
_cell.length_b   1.000
_cell.length_c   1.000
_cell.angle_alpha   90.00
_cell.angle_beta   90.00
_cell.angle_gamma   90.00
#
_symmetry.space_group_name_H-M   'P 1'
#
loop_
_entity.id
_entity.type
_entity.pdbx_description
1 polymer ?
#
loop_
_entity_poly.entity_id
_entity_poly.type
_entity_poly.pdbx_seq_one_letter_code
_entity_poly.pdbx_strand_id
1 'polypeptide(L)' 'MPDNELDVRRLRKPDKHPMIFARYAALPTGGSFVLVNNHDPKHLRAEFDTEHPGGYGWEYVEKGPRCGVSGSAS' A
#
# COMPACT_ATOMS: atom_id res chain seq x y z
N MET A 1 -4.36 3.69 16.98
CA MET A 1 -3.94 2.29 17.16
C MET A 1 -3.09 1.92 15.95
N PRO A 2 -1.76 2.08 16.03
CA PRO A 2 -0.81 1.76 14.94
C PRO A 2 -0.58 0.25 14.77
N ASP A 3 -1.27 -0.58 15.55
CA ASP A 3 -1.12 -2.04 15.59
C ASP A 3 -1.56 -2.79 14.31
N ASN A 4 -2.06 -2.07 13.30
CA ASN A 4 -2.43 -2.63 11.99
C ASN A 4 -1.54 -2.12 10.84
N GLU A 5 -0.28 -1.77 11.11
CA GLU A 5 0.70 -1.49 10.07
C GLU A 5 1.40 -2.76 9.56
N LEU A 6 1.50 -2.88 8.23
CA LEU A 6 2.32 -3.88 7.55
C LEU A 6 3.53 -3.19 6.90
N ASP A 7 4.67 -3.19 7.60
CA ASP A 7 5.91 -2.63 7.08
C ASP A 7 6.66 -3.64 6.20
N VAL A 8 6.64 -3.39 4.90
CA VAL A 8 7.32 -4.22 3.91
C VAL A 8 8.67 -3.63 3.45
N ARG A 9 9.15 -2.55 4.06
CA ARG A 9 10.41 -1.88 3.65
C ARG A 9 11.61 -2.80 3.80
N ARG A 10 11.60 -3.68 4.81
CA ARG A 10 12.69 -4.62 5.12
C ARG A 10 12.64 -5.92 4.32
N LEU A 11 11.56 -6.17 3.58
CA LEU A 11 11.38 -7.42 2.84
C LEU A 11 11.96 -7.35 1.44
N ARG A 12 12.36 -8.51 0.91
CA ARG A 12 12.81 -8.63 -0.47
C ARG A 12 11.62 -8.41 -1.39
N LYS A 13 11.85 -7.77 -2.55
CA LYS A 13 10.81 -7.52 -3.56
C LYS A 13 9.87 -8.70 -3.84
N PRO A 14 10.35 -9.94 -4.09
CA PRO A 14 9.46 -11.07 -4.35
C PRO A 14 8.58 -11.47 -3.17
N ASP A 15 9.01 -11.20 -1.93
CA ASP A 15 8.31 -11.62 -0.72
C ASP A 15 7.20 -10.64 -0.32
N LYS A 16 7.22 -9.41 -0.85
CA LYS A 16 6.25 -8.36 -0.47
C LYS A 16 4.83 -8.71 -0.91
N HIS A 17 4.64 -9.03 -2.19
CA HIS A 17 3.30 -9.24 -2.74
C HIS A 17 2.58 -10.41 -2.04
N PRO A 18 3.17 -11.62 -1.93
CA PRO A 18 2.50 -12.75 -1.28
C PRO A 18 2.10 -12.43 0.17
N MET A 19 2.95 -11.72 0.91
CA MET A 19 2.67 -11.38 2.30
C MET A 19 1.54 -10.34 2.43
N ILE A 20 1.49 -9.35 1.52
CA ILE A 20 0.43 -8.33 1.51
C ILE A 20 -0.92 -8.97 1.18
N PHE A 21 -0.98 -9.83 0.17
CA PHE A 21 -2.20 -10.55 -0.17
C PHE A 21 -2.65 -11.50 0.94
N ALA A 22 -1.71 -12.24 1.57
CA ALA A 22 -2.01 -13.07 2.72
C ALA A 22 -2.58 -12.24 3.89
N ARG A 23 -2.03 -11.05 4.14
CA ARG A 23 -2.55 -10.14 5.17
C ARG A 23 -3.96 -9.66 4.84
N TYR A 24 -4.21 -9.29 3.59
CA TYR A 24 -5.53 -8.86 3.13
C TYR A 24 -6.57 -9.99 3.24
N ALA A 25 -6.24 -11.20 2.80
CA ALA A 25 -7.13 -12.37 2.88
C ALA A 25 -7.50 -12.77 4.32
N ALA A 26 -6.63 -12.44 5.30
CA ALA A 26 -6.87 -12.69 6.71
C ALA A 26 -7.67 -11.58 7.42
N LEU A 27 -8.06 -10.50 6.72
CA LEU A 27 -8.87 -9.44 7.33
C LEU A 27 -10.31 -9.94 7.57
N PRO A 28 -10.94 -9.57 8.70
CA PRO A 28 -12.38 -9.70 8.85
C PRO A 28 -13.10 -8.75 7.89
N THR A 29 -14.37 -9.01 7.62
CA THR A 29 -15.22 -8.10 6.84
C THR A 29 -15.19 -6.69 7.42
N GLY A 30 -14.84 -5.71 6.60
CA GLY A 30 -14.69 -4.30 7.01
C GLY A 30 -13.36 -3.98 7.71
N GLY A 31 -12.46 -4.94 7.85
CA GLY A 31 -11.11 -4.73 8.37
C GLY A 31 -10.23 -3.95 7.39
N SER A 32 -9.22 -3.26 7.92
CA SER A 32 -8.24 -2.52 7.15
C SER A 32 -6.87 -2.55 7.82
N PHE A 33 -5.81 -2.40 7.04
CA PHE A 33 -4.44 -2.26 7.54
C PHE A 33 -3.70 -1.19 6.73
N VAL A 34 -2.65 -0.62 7.32
CA VAL A 34 -1.81 0.40 6.66
C VAL A 34 -0.60 -0.30 6.06
N LEU A 35 -0.40 -0.17 4.76
CA LEU A 35 0.78 -0.69 4.06
C LEU A 35 1.89 0.36 4.06
N VAL A 36 3.02 0.07 4.74
CA VAL A 36 4.20 0.93 4.72
C VAL A 36 5.20 0.38 3.69
N ASN A 37 5.36 1.08 2.57
CA ASN A 37 6.30 0.72 1.52
C ASN A 37 7.24 1.90 1.19
N ASN A 38 8.45 1.58 0.74
CA ASN A 38 9.49 2.58 0.45
C ASN A 38 9.25 3.35 -0.86
N HIS A 39 8.21 2.99 -1.62
CA HIS A 39 7.83 3.59 -2.89
C HIS A 39 6.33 3.38 -3.13
N ASP A 40 5.79 4.13 -4.08
CA ASP A 40 4.40 4.02 -4.50
C ASP A 40 4.11 2.63 -5.11
N PRO A 41 3.22 1.82 -4.53
CA PRO A 41 3.01 0.44 -4.95
C PRO A 41 1.98 0.34 -6.10
N LYS A 42 2.23 1.03 -7.22
CA LYS A 42 1.28 1.09 -8.37
C LYS A 42 0.93 -0.30 -8.93
N HIS A 43 1.93 -1.16 -9.09
CA HIS A 43 1.73 -2.51 -9.63
C HIS A 43 0.84 -3.35 -8.71
N LEU A 44 1.06 -3.25 -7.40
CA LEU A 44 0.24 -3.95 -6.41
C LEU A 44 -1.21 -3.46 -6.47
N ARG A 45 -1.43 -2.14 -6.57
CA ARG A 45 -2.79 -1.59 -6.71
C ARG A 45 -3.49 -2.09 -7.97
N ALA A 46 -2.78 -2.17 -9.11
CA ALA A 46 -3.34 -2.71 -10.34
C ALA A 46 -3.70 -4.21 -10.23
N GLU A 47 -2.93 -4.97 -9.45
CA GLU A 47 -3.20 -6.37 -9.14
C GLU A 47 -4.47 -6.51 -8.29
N PHE A 48 -4.65 -5.65 -7.26
CA PHE A 48 -5.91 -5.57 -6.50
C PHE A 48 -7.12 -5.19 -7.36
N ASP A 49 -6.96 -4.25 -8.30
CA ASP A 49 -8.03 -3.87 -9.24
C ASP A 49 -8.47 -5.06 -10.12
N THR A 50 -7.56 -5.99 -10.41
CA THR A 50 -7.83 -7.18 -11.23
C THR A 50 -8.43 -8.32 -10.40
N GLU A 51 -7.84 -8.64 -9.25
CA GLU A 51 -8.21 -9.78 -8.41
C GLU A 51 -9.43 -9.50 -7.51
N HIS A 52 -9.63 -8.23 -7.12
CA HIS A 52 -10.67 -7.81 -6.17
C HIS A 52 -11.47 -6.60 -6.67
N PRO A 53 -12.05 -6.62 -7.89
CA PRO A 53 -12.76 -5.48 -8.44
C PRO A 53 -13.94 -5.06 -7.54
N GLY A 54 -13.90 -3.83 -7.02
CA GLY A 54 -14.93 -3.28 -6.13
C GLY A 54 -14.97 -3.86 -4.70
N GLY A 55 -14.06 -4.78 -4.36
CA GLY A 55 -14.01 -5.46 -3.06
C GLY A 55 -13.03 -4.86 -2.06
N TYR A 56 -12.27 -3.83 -2.44
CA TYR A 56 -11.27 -3.20 -1.58
C TYR A 56 -11.35 -1.66 -1.65
N GLY A 57 -10.90 -1.02 -0.57
CA GLY A 57 -10.66 0.41 -0.52
C GLY A 57 -9.15 0.69 -0.51
N TRP A 58 -8.74 1.78 -1.15
CA TRP A 58 -7.34 2.22 -1.18
C TRP A 58 -7.24 3.70 -0.87
N GLU A 59 -6.66 4.03 0.28
CA GLU A 59 -6.44 5.40 0.73
C GLU A 59 -4.95 5.64 0.96
N TYR A 60 -4.45 6.79 0.52
CA TYR A 60 -3.08 7.22 0.80
C TYR A 60 -3.03 7.94 2.14
N VAL A 61 -2.43 7.32 3.14
CA VAL A 61 -2.13 7.96 4.43
C VAL A 61 -0.95 8.93 4.29
N GLU A 62 0.13 8.46 3.66
CA GLU A 62 1.28 9.28 3.30
C GLU A 62 1.73 8.94 1.88
N LYS A 63 1.78 9.95 1.01
CA LYS A 63 2.40 9.79 -0.32
C LYS A 63 3.91 9.84 -0.10
N GLY A 64 4.63 8.84 -0.63
CA GLY A 64 6.10 8.82 -0.66
C GLY A 64 6.67 10.15 -1.15
N PRO A 65 7.97 10.41 -0.89
CA PRO A 65 8.53 11.76 -0.83
C PRO A 65 7.97 12.64 -1.94
N ARG A 66 7.31 13.73 -1.56
CA ARG A 66 6.91 14.78 -2.50
C ARG A 66 8.14 15.09 -3.32
N CYS A 67 8.18 14.69 -4.59
CA CYS A 67 9.07 15.35 -5.53
C CYS A 67 8.68 16.82 -5.44
N GLY A 68 9.48 17.61 -4.75
CA GLY A 68 9.26 19.03 -4.61
C GLY A 68 9.18 19.59 -6.00
N VAL A 69 7.99 20.05 -6.39
CA VAL A 69 7.92 21.03 -7.46
C VAL A 69 8.56 22.28 -6.88
N SER A 70 9.86 22.44 -7.13
CA SER A 70 10.50 23.74 -7.10
C SER A 70 9.81 24.56 -8.19
N GLY A 71 8.78 25.28 -7.79
CA GLY A 71 8.11 26.28 -8.59
C GLY A 71 8.14 27.59 -7.81
N SER A 72 9.34 28.11 -7.56
CA SER A 72 9.52 29.52 -7.24
C SER A 72 10.14 30.18 -8.47
N ALA A 73 9.34 30.94 -9.20
CA ALA A 73 9.83 32.10 -9.96
C ALA A 73 8.62 32.95 -10.40
N SER A 74 8.50 34.09 -9.71
CA SER A 74 8.00 35.40 -10.13
C SER A 74 6.57 35.54 -10.66
#